data_AF-A0A3Q0IXS7-F1
#
_entry.id   AF-A0A3Q0IXS7-F1
#
_cell.length_a   1.000
_cell.length_b   1.000
_cell.length_c   1.000
_cell.angle_alpha   90.00
_cell.angle_beta   90.00
_cell.angle_gamma   90.00
#
_symmetry.space_group_name_H-M   'P 1'
#
loop_
_entity.id
_entity.type
_entity.pdbx_description
1 polymer ?
#
loop_
_entity_poly.entity_id
_entity_poly.type
_entity_poly.pdbx_seq_one_letter_code
_entity_poly.pdbx_strand_id
1 'polypeptide(L)' 'MTDPSPKKQKMASTLSQLKDYTVVVADTGDFEAMKKYKPTDATTNPSLILQAATMPQYQHLINKAVEFGKQNGK' A
#
# COMPACT_ATOMS: atom_id res chain seq x y z
N MET A 1 13.20 9.01 47.97
CA MET A 1 12.82 9.99 46.94
C MET A 1 12.94 9.27 45.61
N THR A 2 11.81 8.97 44.97
CA THR A 2 11.76 8.25 43.70
C THR A 2 11.65 9.27 42.57
N ASP A 3 12.75 9.49 41.84
CA ASP A 3 12.73 10.34 40.64
C ASP A 3 11.77 9.76 39.60
N PRO A 4 10.92 10.59 38.95
CA PRO A 4 10.09 10.13 37.87
C PRO A 4 10.93 9.96 36.59
N SER A 5 11.04 8.72 36.11
CA SER A 5 11.66 8.42 34.81
C SER A 5 10.99 9.22 33.67
N PRO A 6 11.76 9.79 32.73
CA PRO A 6 11.20 10.61 31.66
C PRO A 6 10.35 9.75 30.70
N LYS A 7 9.08 10.12 30.55
CA LYS A 7 8.17 9.50 29.59
C LYS A 7 8.73 9.70 28.17
N LYS A 8 9.13 8.62 27.48
CA LYS A 8 9.49 8.65 26.06
C LYS A 8 8.33 9.23 25.26
N GLN A 9 8.48 10.47 24.82
CA GLN A 9 7.51 11.16 23.98
C GLN A 9 7.49 10.44 22.62
N LYS A 10 6.32 9.94 22.21
CA LYS A 10 6.14 9.20 20.96
C LYS A 10 6.21 10.20 19.80
N MET A 11 7.43 10.50 19.35
CA MET A 11 7.66 11.35 18.18
C MET A 11 6.97 10.74 16.97
N ALA A 12 6.19 11.54 16.24
CA ALA A 12 5.55 11.10 15.01
C ALA A 12 6.62 10.68 13.98
N SER A 13 6.35 9.63 13.20
CA SER A 13 7.31 9.17 12.18
C SER A 13 7.50 10.24 11.09
N THR A 14 8.62 10.20 10.38
CA THR A 14 8.88 11.12 9.26
C THR A 14 7.78 11.08 8.21
N LEU A 15 7.24 9.89 7.92
CA LEU A 15 6.09 9.73 7.03
C LEU A 15 4.83 10.43 7.55
N SER A 16 4.57 10.35 8.86
CA SER A 16 3.43 11.03 9.48
C SER A 16 3.56 12.54 9.37
N GLN A 17 4.76 13.08 9.62
CA GLN A 17 5.02 14.51 9.49
C GLN A 17 4.90 14.97 8.03
N LEU A 18 5.36 14.17 7.06
CA LEU A 18 5.28 14.51 5.63
C LEU A 18 3.82 14.68 5.16
N LYS A 19 2.89 13.88 5.69
CA LYS A 19 1.46 13.98 5.34
C LYS A 19 0.82 15.32 5.71
N ASP A 20 1.39 16.06 6.65
CA ASP A 20 0.89 17.38 7.04
C ASP A 20 1.22 18.46 5.99
N TYR A 21 2.22 18.23 5.15
CA TYR A 21 2.71 19.22 4.18
C TYR A 21 2.43 18.84 2.72
N THR A 22 2.22 17.54 2.43
CA THR A 22 2.00 17.08 1.06
C THR A 22 1.08 15.89 1.00
N VAL A 23 0.53 15.66 -0.19
CA VAL A 23 -0.26 14.46 -0.49
C VAL A 23 0.70 13.29 -0.73
N VAL A 24 0.63 12.29 0.16
CA VAL A 24 1.43 11.08 0.02
C VAL A 24 0.69 10.09 -0.88
N VAL A 25 1.35 9.70 -1.97
CA VAL A 25 0.87 8.69 -2.92
C VAL A 25 1.76 7.45 -2.85
N ALA A 26 1.18 6.26 -2.87
CA ALA A 26 1.96 5.01 -2.95
C ALA A 26 2.08 4.53 -4.40
N ASP A 27 3.30 4.39 -4.90
CA ASP A 27 3.57 3.87 -6.24
C ASP A 27 3.78 2.35 -6.18
N THR A 28 2.68 1.59 -6.16
CA THR A 28 2.72 0.13 -6.01
C THR A 28 1.44 -0.54 -6.50
N GLY A 29 1.57 -1.77 -7.00
CA GLY A 29 0.45 -2.70 -7.23
C GLY A 29 0.12 -3.57 -6.01
N ASP A 30 0.86 -3.45 -4.90
CA ASP A 30 0.70 -4.27 -3.70
C ASP A 30 -0.27 -3.63 -2.69
N PHE A 31 -1.46 -4.21 -2.57
CA PHE A 31 -2.52 -3.75 -1.66
C PHE A 31 -2.15 -3.85 -0.18
N GLU A 32 -1.30 -4.80 0.22
CA GLU A 32 -0.87 -4.92 1.62
C GLU A 32 0.03 -3.75 2.03
N ALA A 33 0.90 -3.29 1.14
CA ALA A 33 1.68 -2.08 1.35
C ALA A 33 0.79 -0.84 1.49
N MET A 34 -0.28 -0.73 0.69
CA MET A 34 -1.25 0.37 0.80
C MET A 34 -1.93 0.38 2.18
N LYS A 35 -2.37 -0.78 2.68
CA LYS A 35 -3.00 -0.92 4.01
C LYS A 35 -2.06 -0.47 5.13
N LYS A 36 -0.77 -0.81 5.02
CA LYS A 36 0.24 -0.46 6.02
C LYS A 36 0.53 1.04 6.08
N TYR A 37 0.73 1.68 4.93
CA TYR A 37 1.18 3.07 4.87
C TYR A 37 0.05 4.10 4.76
N LYS A 38 -1.17 3.65 4.42
CA LYS A 38 -2.37 4.48 4.29
C LYS A 38 -2.10 5.77 3.50
N PRO A 39 -1.62 5.67 2.25
CA PRO A 39 -1.45 6.84 1.39
C PRO A 39 -2.82 7.46 1.09
N THR A 40 -2.83 8.70 0.61
CA THR A 40 -4.05 9.34 0.12
C THR A 40 -4.50 8.68 -1.18
N ASP A 41 -3.56 8.56 -2.13
CA ASP A 41 -3.78 7.92 -3.44
C ASP A 41 -2.76 6.82 -3.69
N ALA A 42 -2.98 6.02 -4.73
CA ALA A 42 -2.01 5.06 -5.23
C ALA A 42 -1.84 5.20 -6.74
N THR A 43 -0.60 5.10 -7.21
CA THR A 43 -0.29 5.03 -8.64
C THR A 43 0.11 3.62 -9.02
N THR A 44 -0.30 3.22 -10.21
CA THR A 44 0.13 1.98 -10.84
C THR A 44 0.72 2.32 -12.19
N ASN A 45 1.50 1.39 -12.71
CA ASN A 45 1.97 1.40 -14.09
C ASN A 45 2.06 -0.06 -14.57
N PRO A 46 2.25 -0.32 -15.88
CA PRO A 46 2.28 -1.69 -16.40
C PRO A 46 3.29 -2.60 -15.69
N SER A 47 4.48 -2.09 -15.35
CA SER A 47 5.51 -2.86 -14.65
C SER A 47 5.09 -3.24 -13.24
N LEU A 48 4.46 -2.33 -12.50
CA LEU A 48 3.97 -2.59 -11.14
C LEU A 48 2.81 -3.59 -11.12
N ILE A 49 1.91 -3.51 -12.12
CA ILE A 49 0.84 -4.49 -12.27
C ILE A 49 1.40 -5.87 -12.59
N LEU A 50 2.39 -5.95 -13.50
CA LEU A 50 3.06 -7.21 -13.83
C LEU A 50 3.70 -7.84 -12.60
N GLN A 51 4.41 -7.04 -11.78
CA GLN A 51 5.01 -7.53 -10.54
C GLN A 51 3.97 -8.01 -9.54
N ALA A 52 2.87 -7.28 -9.35
CA ALA A 52 1.80 -7.70 -8.45
C ALA A 52 1.08 -8.97 -8.95
N ALA A 53 0.87 -9.10 -10.26
CA ALA A 53 0.19 -10.24 -10.87
C ALA A 53 0.93 -11.58 -10.69
N THR A 54 2.25 -11.57 -10.48
CA THR A 54 3.03 -12.79 -10.20
C THR A 54 3.01 -13.19 -8.73
N MET A 55 2.51 -12.34 -7.84
CA MET A 55 2.50 -12.63 -6.41
C MET A 55 1.43 -13.69 -6.06
N PRO A 56 1.75 -14.70 -5.23
CA PRO A 56 0.80 -15.77 -4.88
C PRO A 56 -0.50 -15.27 -4.27
N GLN A 57 -0.43 -14.24 -3.41
CA GLN A 57 -1.61 -13.69 -2.73
C GLN A 57 -2.63 -13.04 -3.69
N TYR A 58 -2.20 -12.64 -4.89
CA TYR A 58 -3.06 -11.98 -5.87
C TYR A 58 -3.53 -12.90 -7.01
N GLN A 59 -3.13 -14.18 -7.02
CA GLN A 59 -3.51 -15.12 -8.07
C GLN A 59 -5.03 -15.27 -8.24
N HIS A 60 -5.78 -15.20 -7.15
CA HIS A 60 -7.24 -15.26 -7.20
C HIS A 60 -7.86 -14.09 -8.01
N LEU A 61 -7.26 -12.89 -7.95
CA LEU A 61 -7.69 -11.73 -8.72
C LEU A 61 -7.38 -11.91 -10.21
N ILE A 62 -6.20 -12.45 -10.53
CA ILE A 62 -5.78 -12.72 -11.90
C ILE A 62 -6.68 -13.79 -12.52
N ASN A 63 -6.94 -14.88 -11.81
CA ASN A 63 -7.83 -15.94 -12.28
C ASN A 63 -9.25 -15.41 -12.55
N LYS A 64 -9.77 -14.55 -11.66
CA LYS A 64 -11.07 -13.89 -11.85
C LYS A 64 -11.06 -12.97 -13.09
N ALA A 65 -9.98 -12.22 -13.31
CA ALA A 65 -9.84 -11.34 -14.46
C ALA A 65 -9.76 -12.13 -15.79
N VAL A 66 -9.01 -13.24 -15.80
CA VAL A 66 -8.92 -14.15 -16.96
C VAL A 66 -10.29 -14.76 -17.26
N GLU A 67 -11.00 -15.25 -16.24
CA GLU A 67 -12.33 -15.81 -16.42
C GLU A 67 -13.34 -14.79 -16.95
N PHE A 68 -13.32 -13.57 -16.40
CA PHE A 68 -14.10 -12.45 -16.94
C PHE A 68 -13.77 -12.19 -18.41
N GLY A 69 -12.48 -12.18 -18.78
CA GLY A 69 -12.02 -12.02 -20.14
C GLY A 69 -12.51 -13.12 -21.09
N LYS A 70 -12.52 -14.38 -20.64
CA LYS A 70 -13.07 -15.51 -21.42
C LYS A 70 -14.58 -15.40 -21.65
N GLN A 71 -15.32 -14.89 -20.65
CA GLN A 71 -16.78 -14.76 -20.73
C GLN A 71 -17.24 -13.57 -21.58
N ASN A 72 -16.43 -12.50 -21.64
CA ASN A 72 -16.82 -11.22 -22.25
C ASN A 72 -16.00 -10.89 -23.50
N GLY A 73 -14.96 -11.68 -23.83
CA GLY A 73 -14.21 -11.57 -25.07
C GLY A 73 -15.08 -12.02 -26.24
N LYS A 74 -15.34 -11.11 -27.17
CA LYS A 74 -16.01 -11.41 -28.45
C LYS A 74 -15.03 -12.02 -29.43
#